data_AF-Q866T6-F1
#
_entry.id   AF-Q866T6-F1
#
_cell.length_a   1.000
_cell.length_b   1.000
_cell.length_c   1.000
_cell.angle_alpha   90.00
_cell.angle_beta   90.00
_cell.angle_gamma   90.00
#
_symmetry.space_group_name_H-M   'P 1'
#
loop_
_entity.id
_entity.type
_entity.pdbx_description
1 polymer ?
#
loop_
_entity_poly.entity_id
_entity_poly.type
_entity_poly.pdbx_seq_one_letter_code
_entity_poly.pdbx_strand_id
1 'polypeptide(L)'
;GLCNACMWRQNTKSSRLEAIKIQILSKLRLETAPNISKDAIRQLLPKAPPLRELIDQYDVQRDVSSDGSLEDDDYHATTETIITMPTE
;
A
#
# COMPACT_ATOMS: atom_id res chain seq x y z
N GLY A 1 -5.28 -11.71 -36.86
CA GLY A 1 -4.48 -10.48 -36.85
C GLY A 1 -4.36 -9.96 -35.43
N LEU A 2 -3.25 -9.32 -35.07
CA LEU A 2 -3.10 -8.71 -33.74
C LEU A 2 -4.10 -7.55 -33.56
N CYS A 3 -4.79 -7.52 -32.42
CA CYS A 3 -5.78 -6.50 -32.10
C CYS A 3 -5.09 -5.25 -31.55
N ASN A 4 -5.02 -4.18 -32.35
CA ASN A 4 -4.40 -2.90 -31.95
C ASN A 4 -5.04 -2.28 -30.70
N ALA A 5 -6.36 -2.35 -30.56
CA ALA A 5 -7.06 -1.88 -29.37
C ALA A 5 -6.67 -2.66 -28.10
N CYS A 6 -6.41 -3.96 -28.25
CA CYS A 6 -6.00 -4.84 -27.16
C CYS A 6 -4.56 -4.53 -26.73
N MET A 7 -3.66 -4.32 -27.69
CA MET A 7 -2.28 -3.89 -27.43
C MET A 7 -2.24 -2.52 -26.74
N TRP A 8 -3.06 -1.56 -27.19
CA TRP A 8 -3.15 -0.25 -26.55
C TRP A 8 -3.63 -0.37 -25.10
N ARG A 9 -4.72 -1.10 -24.83
CA ARG A 9 -5.21 -1.36 -23.47
C ARG A 9 -4.15 -1.99 -22.58
N GLN A 10 -3.40 -2.95 -23.11
CA GLN A 10 -2.32 -3.61 -22.36
C GLN A 10 -1.19 -2.63 -22.02
N ASN A 11 -0.80 -1.77 -22.96
CA ASN A 11 0.22 -0.76 -22.74
C ASN A 11 -0.24 0.28 -21.69
N THR A 12 -1.47 0.80 -21.81
CA THR A 12 -2.04 1.72 -20.82
C THR A 12 -2.11 1.09 -19.43
N LYS A 13 -2.48 -0.20 -19.34
CA LYS A 13 -2.47 -0.94 -18.08
C LYS A 13 -1.07 -1.04 -17.49
N SER A 14 -0.07 -1.39 -18.31
CA SER A 14 1.33 -1.48 -17.87
C SER A 14 1.85 -0.14 -17.35
N SER A 15 1.65 0.93 -18.13
CA SER A 15 2.04 2.29 -17.74
C SER A 15 1.35 2.73 -16.45
N ARG A 16 0.05 2.44 -16.28
CA ARG A 16 -0.68 2.74 -15.04
C ARG A 16 -0.15 1.96 -13.84
N LEU A 17 0.24 0.69 -14.03
CA LEU A 17 0.85 -0.10 -12.96
C LEU A 17 2.20 0.47 -12.52
N GLU A 18 3.03 0.92 -13.46
CA GLU A 18 4.30 1.59 -13.15
C GLU A 18 4.07 2.91 -12.40
N ALA A 19 3.11 3.72 -12.85
CA ALA A 19 2.73 4.96 -12.17
C ALA A 19 2.25 4.68 -10.72
N ILE A 20 1.41 3.67 -10.52
CA ILE A 20 0.94 3.29 -9.18
C ILE A 20 2.11 2.85 -8.28
N LYS A 21 3.06 2.05 -8.80
CA LYS A 21 4.24 1.62 -8.04
C LYS A 21 5.04 2.82 -7.54
N ILE A 22 5.33 3.78 -8.43
CA ILE A 22 6.08 4.99 -8.09
C ILE A 22 5.29 5.85 -7.10
N GLN A 23 4.00 6.01 -7.33
CA GLN A 23 3.13 6.80 -6.46
C GLN A 23 3.10 6.22 -5.04
N ILE A 24 2.94 4.90 -4.87
CA ILE A 24 2.96 4.26 -3.54
C ILE A 24 4.27 4.55 -2.81
N LEU A 25 5.41 4.35 -3.47
CA LEU A 25 6.73 4.62 -2.88
C LEU A 25 6.87 6.09 -2.48
N SER A 26 6.44 7.00 -3.36
CA SER A 26 6.49 8.45 -3.13
C SER A 26 5.58 8.88 -1.97
N LYS A 27 4.36 8.34 -1.89
CA LYS A 27 3.43 8.61 -0.78
C LYS A 27 3.98 8.14 0.56
N LEU A 28 4.64 6.99 0.58
CA LEU A 28 5.28 6.42 1.77
C LEU A 28 6.67 7.02 2.06
N ARG A 29 7.15 7.95 1.23
CA ARG A 29 8.50 8.56 1.31
C ARG A 29 9.62 7.52 1.30
N LEU A 30 9.45 6.47 0.49
CA LEU A 30 10.43 5.42 0.28
C LEU A 30 11.11 5.62 -1.07
N GLU A 31 12.44 5.64 -1.09
CA GLU A 31 13.21 5.67 -2.34
C GLU A 31 13.12 4.33 -3.08
N THR A 32 13.12 3.23 -2.33
CA THR A 32 13.05 1.86 -2.85
C THR A 32 12.11 1.01 -2.01
N ALA A 33 11.57 -0.05 -2.61
CA ALA A 33 10.74 -1.00 -1.88
C ALA A 33 11.58 -1.69 -0.78
N PRO A 34 11.05 -1.85 0.45
CA PRO A 34 11.77 -2.53 1.52
C PRO A 34 12.15 -3.94 1.11
N ASN A 35 13.43 -4.28 1.22
CA ASN A 35 13.93 -5.60 0.85
C ASN A 35 13.70 -6.61 1.99
N ILE A 36 12.46 -7.07 2.15
CA ILE A 36 12.06 -7.99 3.21
C ILE A 36 11.43 -9.24 2.58
N SER A 37 11.98 -10.41 2.89
CA SER A 37 11.44 -11.69 2.43
C SER A 37 10.21 -12.10 3.24
N LYS A 38 9.39 -13.02 2.69
CA LYS A 38 8.22 -13.54 3.42
C LYS A 38 8.58 -14.24 4.73
N ASP A 39 9.74 -14.90 4.79
CA ASP A 39 10.20 -15.58 6.00
C ASP A 39 10.69 -14.60 7.05
N ALA A 40 11.35 -13.51 6.63
CA ALA A 40 11.71 -12.42 7.52
C ALA A 40 10.47 -11.75 8.10
N ILE A 41 9.41 -11.53 7.31
CA ILE A 41 8.13 -11.01 7.82
C ILE A 41 7.55 -11.94 8.90
N ARG A 42 7.57 -13.26 8.70
CA ARG A 42 7.04 -14.22 9.69
C ARG A 42 7.78 -14.22 11.02
N GLN A 43 9.08 -13.94 10.99
CA GLN A 43 9.92 -13.87 12.18
C GLN A 43 9.81 -12.49 12.88
N LEU A 44 9.76 -11.42 12.09
CA LEU A 44 9.77 -10.05 12.58
C LEU A 44 8.39 -9.52 12.97
N LEU A 45 7.31 -10.02 12.38
CA LEU A 45 5.95 -9.55 12.65
C LEU A 45 5.41 -10.17 13.95
N PRO A 46 5.21 -9.39 15.03
CA PRO A 46 4.76 -9.94 16.29
C PRO A 46 3.32 -10.47 16.20
N LYS A 47 3.07 -11.63 16.81
CA LYS A 47 1.72 -12.22 16.93
C LYS A 47 0.97 -11.67 18.15
N ALA A 48 1.11 -10.38 18.40
CA ALA A 48 0.52 -9.71 19.56
C ALA A 48 -0.92 -9.25 19.24
N PRO A 49 -1.84 -9.27 20.23
CA PRO A 49 -3.20 -8.73 20.08
C PRO A 49 -3.30 -7.36 19.39
N PRO A 50 -2.48 -6.33 19.72
CA PRO A 50 -2.59 -5.02 19.08
C PRO A 50 -2.36 -5.05 17.56
N LEU A 51 -1.47 -5.91 17.06
CA LEU A 51 -1.25 -6.03 15.62
C LEU A 51 -2.41 -6.72 14.93
N ARG A 52 -3.03 -7.69 15.61
CA ARG A 52 -4.18 -8.41 15.08
C ARG A 52 -5.39 -7.48 14.95
N GLU A 53 -5.64 -6.65 15.96
CA GLU A 53 -6.70 -5.64 15.94
C GLU A 53 -6.51 -4.64 14.80
N LEU A 54 -5.28 -4.21 14.51
CA LEU A 54 -4.98 -3.35 13.36
C LEU A 54 -5.29 -4.05 12.03
N ILE A 55 -4.91 -5.32 11.86
CA ILE A 55 -5.21 -6.07 10.64
C ILE A 55 -6.72 -6.25 10.46
N ASP A 56 -7.43 -6.60 11.53
CA ASP A 56 -8.87 -6.85 11.52
C ASP A 56 -9.66 -5.56 11.19
N GLN A 57 -9.17 -4.37 11.58
CA GLN A 57 -9.79 -3.08 11.22
C GLN A 57 -9.83 -2.83 9.70
N TYR A 58 -8.76 -3.16 8.96
CA TYR A 58 -8.71 -2.94 7.51
C TYR A 58 -9.31 -4.08 6.69
N ASP A 59 -9.54 -5.26 7.28
CA ASP A 59 -10.25 -6.35 6.60
C ASP A 59 -11.73 -6.00 6.36
N VAL A 60 -12.34 -5.24 7.28
CA VAL A 60 -13.73 -4.76 7.20
C VAL A 60 -13.88 -3.58 6.23
N GLN A 61 -12.84 -2.77 6.04
CA GLN A 61 -12.89 -1.55 5.22
C GLN A 61 -12.80 -1.80 3.71
N ARG A 62 -12.64 -3.06 3.28
CA ARG A 62 -12.50 -3.44 1.86
C ARG A 62 -13.78 -3.24 1.02
N ASP A 63 -14.96 -3.24 1.63
CA ASP A 63 -16.25 -3.11 0.92
C ASP A 63 -16.94 -1.74 1.06
N VAL A 64 -16.40 -0.83 1.89
CA VAL A 64 -16.92 0.54 2.00
C VAL A 64 -16.21 1.44 1.01
N SER A 65 -16.91 1.74 -0.09
CA SER A 65 -16.59 2.88 -0.94
C SER A 65 -16.65 4.11 -0.04
N SER A 66 -15.49 4.67 0.33
CA SER A 66 -15.42 5.88 1.14
C SER A 66 -16.11 7.01 0.38
N ASP A 67 -17.35 7.30 0.77
CA ASP A 67 -18.17 8.38 0.26
C ASP A 67 -17.62 9.71 0.81
N GLY A 68 -17.23 10.57 -0.13
CA GLY A 68 -16.82 11.97 -0.02
C GLY A 68 -16.52 12.55 1.37
N SER A 69 -15.24 12.84 1.61
CA SER A 69 -14.87 14.04 2.38
C SER A 69 -13.77 14.79 1.64
N LEU A 70 -13.98 16.10 1.60
CA LEU A 70 -13.43 17.07 0.66
C LEU A 70 -11.92 17.28 0.82
N GLU A 71 -11.33 17.60 -0.32
CA GLU A 71 -9.96 18.01 -0.59
C GLU A 71 -9.38 18.94 0.49
N ASP A 72 -8.22 18.54 1.04
CA ASP A 72 -7.12 19.48 1.28
C ASP A 72 -5.81 18.79 0.89
N ASP A 73 -4.92 19.57 0.29
CA ASP A 73 -3.72 19.14 -0.43
C ASP A 73 -2.68 18.51 0.50
N ASP A 74 -2.48 17.19 0.41
CA ASP A 74 -1.28 16.53 0.96
C ASP A 74 -0.97 15.22 0.20
N TYR A 75 -0.11 15.33 -0.82
CA TYR A 75 0.29 14.22 -1.68
C TYR A 75 0.89 13.01 -0.92
N HIS A 76 1.41 13.21 0.30
CA HIS A 76 2.01 12.17 1.14
C HIS A 76 0.99 11.42 2.00
N ALA A 77 1.26 10.15 2.31
CA ALA A 77 0.42 9.37 3.22
C ALA A 77 0.55 9.90 4.66
N THR A 78 -0.56 10.04 5.35
CA THR A 78 -0.63 10.43 6.76
C THR A 78 -0.42 9.18 7.63
N THR A 79 0.47 9.26 8.62
CA THR A 79 0.67 8.18 9.59
C THR A 79 -0.43 8.18 10.63
N GLU A 80 -1.24 7.12 10.70
CA GLU A 80 -2.35 7.03 11.66
C GLU A 80 -1.90 6.64 13.08
N THR A 81 -0.91 5.75 13.25
CA THR A 81 -0.42 5.35 14.59
C THR A 81 1.03 4.86 14.52
N ILE A 82 1.88 5.29 15.48
CA ILE A 82 3.28 4.86 15.61
C ILE A 82 3.40 4.01 16.88
N ILE A 83 3.87 2.76 16.74
CA ILE A 83 4.17 1.87 17.86
C ILE A 83 5.67 1.57 17.83
N THR A 84 6.41 2.10 18.81
CA THR A 84 7.86 1.90 18.93
C THR A 84 8.12 0.81 19.99
N MET A 85 8.92 -0.19 19.63
CA MET A 85 9.35 -1.25 20.55
C MET A 85 10.75 -0.95 21.12
N PRO A 86 11.05 -1.35 22.37
CA PRO A 86 12.40 -1.22 22.92
C PRO A 86 13.40 -2.06 22.12
N THR A 87 14.56 -1.48 21.81
CA THR A 87 15.73 -2.24 21.32
C THR A 87 16.58 -2.63 22.52
N GLU A 88 16.86 -3.93 22.67
CA GLU A 88 17.80 -4.49 23.66
C GLU A 88 19.26 -4.21 23.27
#